data_AF-A0A7S2CD93-F1
#
_entry.id   AF-A0A7S2CD93-F1
#
_cell.length_a   1.000
_cell.length_b   1.000
_cell.length_c   1.000
_cell.angle_alpha   90.00
_cell.angle_beta   90.00
_cell.angle_gamma   90.00
#
_symmetry.space_group_name_H-M   'P 1'
#
loop_
_entity.id
_entity.type
_entity.pdbx_description
1 polymer ?
#
loop_
_entity_poly.entity_id
_entity_poly.type
_entity_poly.pdbx_seq_one_letter_code
_entity_poly.pdbx_strand_id
1 'polypeptide(L)'
;EFRAARRHYDGALTIFATRSGKTGKQRDEKGKLLSNLAEVCLRLDDYTAAEAATASALSLDGANAKARFRRIKALIGIDSLTKALEEISVLEAIAPKIAKTEPFKAVVKVVKSGIMNSHKKAESAVGDGLRRAFTSGGGLGFSPPKVPESVSLPGGGVLEHNAGWADGLSQQDQYEWFCNCYMMRCDDDYLYGGCYLHGPYDGEATGRSIAVDFLAFCLLAVRNGVIPLVAKEGGWSWSECLLVAGRFVCYAFEKSDAQERWGSENVFAPMMGGRSLRHTAQLVYGNSAEEQEASDDAQNAQAEAQAWAEGRKSIVARVGGATAWDELVKTLAEKKECPLF
;
A
#
# COMPACT_ATOMS: atom_id res chain seq x y z
N GLU A 1 0.89 22.02 11.57
CA GLU A 1 0.74 22.15 13.04
C GLU A 1 1.66 21.22 13.83
N PHE A 2 1.71 19.91 13.54
CA PHE A 2 2.52 18.94 14.30
C PHE A 2 4.03 19.23 14.39
N ARG A 3 4.66 19.81 13.35
CA ARG A 3 6.08 20.22 13.42
C ARG A 3 6.35 21.29 14.48
N ALA A 4 5.40 22.22 14.71
CA ALA A 4 5.51 23.21 15.77
C ALA A 4 5.32 22.56 17.15
N ALA A 5 4.34 21.66 17.28
CA ALA A 5 4.14 20.89 18.50
C ALA A 5 5.39 20.07 18.88
N ARG A 6 6.06 19.44 17.91
CA ARG A 6 7.32 18.72 18.12
C ARG A 6 8.37 19.62 18.77
N ARG A 7 8.61 20.82 18.20
CA ARG A 7 9.55 21.80 18.76
C ARG A 7 9.19 22.22 20.18
N HIS A 8 7.91 22.38 20.51
CA HIS A 8 7.48 22.69 21.87
C HIS A 8 7.78 21.55 22.85
N TYR A 9 7.51 20.30 22.46
CA TYR A 9 7.85 19.15 23.30
C TYR A 9 9.35 18.97 23.47
N ASP A 10 10.13 19.13 22.40
CA ASP A 10 11.59 19.06 22.45
C ASP A 10 12.15 20.13 23.41
N GLY A 11 11.70 21.39 23.27
CA GLY A 11 12.10 22.47 24.17
C GLY A 11 11.71 22.22 25.63
N ALA A 12 10.52 21.68 25.87
CA ALA A 12 10.10 21.29 27.22
C ALA A 12 11.01 20.20 27.79
N LEU A 13 11.35 19.17 27.00
CA LEU A 13 12.23 18.08 27.44
C LEU A 13 13.67 18.57 27.72
N THR A 14 14.16 19.56 26.99
CA THR A 14 15.45 20.22 27.29
C THR A 14 15.44 20.85 28.68
N ILE A 15 14.35 21.51 29.09
CA ILE A 15 14.20 22.08 30.44
C ILE A 15 14.21 20.98 31.51
N PHE A 16 13.65 19.80 31.21
CA PHE A 16 13.69 18.66 32.13
C PHE A 16 15.06 17.98 32.18
N ALA A 17 15.90 18.08 31.14
CA ALA A 17 17.25 17.52 31.14
C ALA A 17 18.21 18.28 32.05
N THR A 18 18.04 19.60 32.19
CA THR A 18 18.87 20.45 33.07
C THR A 18 18.46 20.39 34.53
N ARG A 19 17.26 19.88 34.82
CA ARG A 19 16.78 19.66 36.18
C ARG A 19 17.19 18.26 36.63
N SER A 20 17.87 18.17 37.78
CA SER A 20 18.06 16.88 38.44
C SER A 20 16.67 16.38 38.84
N GLY A 21 16.09 15.48 38.03
CA GLY A 21 14.73 14.96 38.14
C GLY A 21 14.52 14.09 39.38
N LYS A 22 14.71 14.71 40.56
CA LYS A 22 14.76 14.06 41.86
C LYS A 22 13.36 13.83 42.45
N THR A 23 12.32 14.47 41.92
CA THR A 23 10.95 14.33 42.44
C THR A 23 10.07 13.45 41.55
N GLY A 24 9.19 12.66 42.17
CA GLY A 24 8.24 11.79 41.45
C GLY A 24 7.37 12.57 40.46
N LYS A 25 6.86 13.74 40.86
CA LYS A 25 6.02 14.61 40.00
C LYS A 25 6.73 15.04 38.71
N GLN A 26 8.04 15.33 38.77
CA GLN A 26 8.82 15.68 37.58
C GLN A 26 8.99 14.49 36.64
N ARG A 27 9.18 13.29 37.20
CA ARG A 27 9.26 12.04 36.43
C ARG A 27 7.96 11.77 35.69
N ASP A 28 6.82 11.90 36.38
CA ASP A 28 5.49 11.68 35.81
C ASP A 28 5.22 12.66 34.66
N GLU A 29 5.52 13.94 34.86
CA GLU A 29 5.30 14.96 33.83
C GLU A 29 6.21 14.76 32.61
N LYS A 30 7.49 14.40 32.84
CA LYS A 30 8.40 14.02 31.76
C LYS A 30 7.88 12.82 30.97
N GLY A 31 7.32 11.80 31.65
CA GLY A 31 6.70 10.64 31.01
C GLY A 31 5.53 11.02 30.10
N LYS A 32 4.66 11.96 30.51
CA LYS A 32 3.57 12.48 29.68
C LYS A 32 4.09 13.22 28.44
N LEU A 33 5.08 14.10 28.62
CA LEU A 33 5.69 14.85 27.53
C LEU A 33 6.30 13.93 26.47
N LEU A 34 7.06 12.90 26.90
CA LEU A 34 7.64 11.90 25.99
C LEU A 34 6.56 11.11 25.25
N SER A 35 5.49 10.71 25.96
CA SER A 35 4.38 10.00 25.32
C SER A 35 3.66 10.87 24.28
N ASN A 36 3.49 12.17 24.55
CA ASN A 36 2.87 13.10 23.61
C ASN A 36 3.79 13.45 22.43
N LEU A 37 5.10 13.58 22.68
CA LEU A 37 6.09 13.71 21.61
C LEU A 37 6.01 12.50 20.66
N ALA A 38 5.92 11.28 21.20
CA ALA A 38 5.76 10.09 20.37
C ALA A 38 4.51 10.15 19.48
N GLU A 39 3.36 10.61 20.01
CA GLU A 39 2.16 10.82 19.18
C GLU A 39 2.43 11.80 18.04
N VAL A 40 3.10 12.92 18.33
CA VAL A 40 3.45 13.91 17.29
C VAL A 40 4.39 13.30 16.25
N CYS A 41 5.38 12.50 16.67
CA CYS A 41 6.28 11.81 15.74
C CYS A 41 5.53 10.80 14.87
N LEU A 42 4.58 10.04 15.43
CA LEU A 42 3.71 9.14 14.65
C LEU A 42 2.88 9.90 13.60
N ARG A 43 2.37 11.10 13.94
CA ARG A 43 1.64 11.96 12.99
C ARG A 43 2.52 12.60 11.92
N LEU A 44 3.84 12.56 12.11
CA LEU A 44 4.84 13.03 11.17
C LEU A 44 5.56 11.87 10.46
N ASP A 45 5.09 10.63 10.65
CA ASP A 45 5.70 9.40 10.13
C ASP A 45 7.19 9.21 10.52
N ASP A 46 7.65 9.86 11.58
CA ASP A 46 8.99 9.68 12.14
C ASP A 46 8.96 8.54 13.18
N TYR A 47 8.82 7.31 12.67
CA TYR A 47 8.63 6.12 13.49
C TYR A 47 9.83 5.82 14.40
N THR A 48 11.05 6.09 13.95
CA THR A 48 12.27 5.95 14.76
C THR A 48 12.28 6.90 15.95
N ALA A 49 11.92 8.18 15.76
CA ALA A 49 11.82 9.12 16.87
C ALA A 49 10.65 8.79 17.81
N ALA A 50 9.53 8.29 17.27
CA ALA A 50 8.41 7.83 18.07
C ALA A 50 8.80 6.64 18.97
N GLU A 51 9.55 5.67 18.44
CA GLU A 51 10.07 4.54 19.19
C GLU A 51 10.98 5.02 20.33
N ALA A 52 11.97 5.87 20.04
CA ALA A 52 12.88 6.39 21.05
C ALA A 52 12.17 7.18 22.17
N ALA A 53 11.18 8.00 21.80
CA ALA A 53 10.39 8.77 22.75
C ALA A 53 9.53 7.86 23.66
N THR A 54 8.89 6.82 23.08
CA THR A 54 8.11 5.85 23.87
C THR A 54 8.99 4.96 24.74
N ALA A 55 10.14 4.50 24.26
CA ALA A 55 11.12 3.77 25.07
C ALA A 55 11.56 4.60 26.27
N SER A 56 11.85 5.89 26.05
CA SER A 56 12.17 6.83 27.12
C SER A 56 11.00 7.00 28.10
N ALA A 57 9.76 7.10 27.62
CA ALA A 57 8.58 7.21 28.49
C ALA A 57 8.39 5.94 29.35
N LEU A 58 8.55 4.76 28.76
CA LEU A 58 8.40 3.47 29.44
C LEU A 58 9.52 3.19 30.45
N SER A 59 10.70 3.78 30.29
CA SER A 59 11.76 3.72 31.32
C SER A 59 11.43 4.53 32.57
N LEU A 60 10.53 5.53 32.46
CA LEU A 60 10.04 6.31 33.60
C LEU A 60 8.82 5.67 34.24
N ASP A 61 7.92 5.10 33.43
CA ASP A 61 6.71 4.40 33.85
C ASP A 61 6.43 3.21 32.92
N GLY A 62 6.83 2.01 33.35
CA GLY A 62 6.61 0.78 32.61
C GLY A 62 5.14 0.37 32.51
N ALA A 63 4.25 0.92 33.34
CA ALA A 63 2.82 0.64 33.30
C ALA A 63 2.04 1.58 32.37
N ASN A 64 2.72 2.51 31.68
CA ASN A 64 2.08 3.48 30.80
C ASN A 64 1.51 2.83 29.52
N ALA A 65 0.25 2.42 29.59
CA ALA A 65 -0.47 1.78 28.49
C ALA A 65 -0.51 2.62 27.21
N LYS A 66 -0.62 3.96 27.31
CA LYS A 66 -0.63 4.85 26.14
C LYS A 66 0.71 4.90 25.43
N ALA A 67 1.80 5.05 26.18
CA ALA A 67 3.15 5.01 25.63
C ALA A 67 3.45 3.66 24.96
N ARG A 68 3.01 2.56 25.58
CA ARG A 68 3.18 1.21 25.04
C ARG A 68 2.42 1.02 23.73
N PHE A 69 1.15 1.43 23.66
CA PHE A 69 0.37 1.36 22.42
C PHE A 69 0.99 2.20 21.29
N ARG A 70 1.52 3.39 21.61
CA ARG A 70 2.26 4.22 20.66
C ARG A 70 3.56 3.54 20.20
N ARG A 71 4.27 2.84 21.09
CA ARG A 71 5.48 2.09 20.74
C ARG A 71 5.19 0.96 19.78
N ILE A 72 4.10 0.20 20.00
CA ILE A 72 3.66 -0.85 19.07
C ILE A 72 3.48 -0.27 17.67
N LYS A 73 2.80 0.88 17.53
CA LYS A 73 2.64 1.56 16.23
C LYS A 73 3.98 1.97 15.62
N ALA A 74 4.88 2.53 16.42
CA ALA A 74 6.21 2.92 15.96
C ALA A 74 7.03 1.72 15.48
N LEU A 75 7.00 0.60 16.23
CA LEU A 75 7.70 -0.64 15.89
C LEU A 75 7.18 -1.26 14.60
N ILE A 76 5.87 -1.20 14.34
CA ILE A 76 5.28 -1.60 13.05
C ILE A 76 5.82 -0.70 11.93
N GLY A 77 5.84 0.62 12.14
CA GLY A 77 6.32 1.57 11.14
C GLY A 77 7.80 1.44 10.77
N ILE A 78 8.62 0.80 11.61
CA ILE A 78 10.04 0.46 11.33
C ILE A 78 10.24 -1.04 11.03
N ASP A 79 9.18 -1.79 10.75
CA ASP A 79 9.20 -3.22 10.43
C ASP A 79 9.83 -4.12 11.49
N SER A 80 9.68 -3.75 12.78
CA SER A 80 10.16 -4.54 13.92
C SER A 80 9.02 -5.36 14.56
N LEU A 81 8.42 -6.25 13.77
CA LEU A 81 7.18 -6.95 14.13
C LEU A 81 7.32 -7.86 15.37
N THR A 82 8.46 -8.52 15.56
CA THR A 82 8.70 -9.36 16.74
C THR A 82 8.67 -8.55 18.04
N LYS A 83 9.32 -7.37 18.05
CA LYS A 83 9.27 -6.46 19.20
C LYS A 83 7.87 -5.90 19.41
N ALA A 84 7.13 -5.63 18.33
CA ALA A 84 5.75 -5.19 18.42
C ALA A 84 4.87 -6.26 19.09
N LEU A 85 5.09 -7.55 18.79
CA LEU A 85 4.37 -8.67 19.40
C LEU A 85 4.68 -8.83 20.90
N GLU A 86 5.93 -8.62 21.31
CA GLU A 86 6.32 -8.59 22.72
C GLU A 86 5.60 -7.46 23.47
N GLU A 87 5.59 -6.25 22.88
CA GLU A 87 4.92 -5.09 23.46
C GLU A 87 3.39 -5.25 23.54
N ILE A 88 2.78 -5.93 22.56
CA ILE A 88 1.36 -6.33 22.57
C ILE A 88 1.09 -7.21 23.80
N SER A 89 1.91 -8.24 24.01
CA SER A 89 1.73 -9.19 25.12
C SER A 89 1.79 -8.48 26.49
N VAL A 90 2.72 -7.54 26.65
CA VAL A 90 2.81 -6.74 27.87
C VAL A 90 1.61 -5.81 28.03
N LEU A 91 1.14 -5.18 26.95
CA LEU A 91 -0.01 -4.28 26.99
C LEU A 91 -1.31 -5.00 27.38
N GLU A 92 -1.51 -6.23 26.88
CA GLU A 92 -2.65 -7.07 27.25
C GLU A 92 -2.67 -7.39 28.76
N ALA A 93 -1.48 -7.65 29.34
CA ALA A 93 -1.34 -7.94 30.76
C ALA A 93 -1.65 -6.72 31.65
N ILE A 94 -1.14 -5.53 31.30
CA ILE A 94 -1.30 -4.32 32.13
C ILE A 94 -2.62 -3.58 31.88
N ALA A 95 -3.24 -3.75 30.70
CA ALA A 95 -4.43 -3.01 30.30
C ALA A 95 -5.41 -3.90 29.51
N PRO A 96 -6.01 -4.93 30.14
CA PRO A 96 -6.88 -5.91 29.46
C PRO A 96 -8.14 -5.30 28.83
N LYS A 97 -8.56 -4.11 29.27
CA LYS A 97 -9.67 -3.38 28.63
C LYS A 97 -9.30 -2.86 27.24
N ILE A 98 -8.05 -2.42 27.05
CA ILE A 98 -7.56 -1.95 25.75
C ILE A 98 -7.50 -3.11 24.76
N ALA A 99 -7.10 -4.30 25.24
CA ALA A 99 -7.04 -5.52 24.43
C ALA A 99 -8.35 -5.89 23.74
N LYS A 100 -9.49 -5.48 24.32
CA LYS A 100 -10.83 -5.75 23.79
C LYS A 100 -11.30 -4.74 22.74
N THR A 101 -10.58 -3.63 22.58
CA THR A 101 -10.98 -2.57 21.64
C THR A 101 -10.67 -2.97 20.19
N GLU A 102 -11.55 -2.63 19.26
CA GLU A 102 -11.35 -2.93 17.83
C GLU A 102 -10.06 -2.32 17.24
N PRO A 103 -9.66 -1.07 17.58
CA PRO A 103 -8.38 -0.53 17.10
C PRO A 103 -7.18 -1.36 17.55
N PHE A 104 -7.22 -1.95 18.74
CA PHE A 104 -6.14 -2.80 19.22
C PHE A 104 -6.13 -4.15 18.49
N LYS A 105 -7.29 -4.80 18.33
CA LYS A 105 -7.40 -6.07 17.57
C LYS A 105 -6.90 -5.94 16.15
N ALA A 106 -7.21 -4.82 15.49
CA ALA A 106 -6.72 -4.50 14.15
C ALA A 106 -5.18 -4.47 14.11
N VAL A 107 -4.53 -3.80 15.08
CA VAL A 107 -3.07 -3.77 15.21
C VAL A 107 -2.48 -5.17 15.45
N VAL A 108 -3.09 -5.97 16.34
CA VAL A 108 -2.66 -7.35 16.60
C VAL A 108 -2.73 -8.22 15.33
N LYS A 109 -3.80 -8.08 14.55
CA LYS A 109 -3.97 -8.80 13.27
C LYS A 109 -2.84 -8.44 12.30
N VAL A 110 -2.53 -7.16 12.14
CA VAL A 110 -1.44 -6.68 11.27
C VAL A 110 -0.09 -7.32 11.68
N VAL A 111 0.26 -7.26 12.96
CA VAL A 111 1.54 -7.82 13.45
C VAL A 111 1.62 -9.33 13.21
N LYS A 112 0.55 -10.07 13.54
CA LYS A 112 0.53 -11.53 13.36
C LYS A 112 0.60 -11.94 11.89
N SER A 113 -0.16 -11.28 11.03
CA SER A 113 -0.12 -11.53 9.59
C SER A 113 1.26 -11.23 9.01
N GLY A 114 1.88 -10.10 9.38
CA GLY A 114 3.22 -9.76 8.93
C GLY A 114 4.27 -10.79 9.33
N ILE A 115 4.27 -11.24 10.59
CA ILE A 115 5.21 -12.30 11.06
C ILE A 115 5.01 -13.60 10.28
N MET A 116 3.76 -14.02 10.07
CA MET A 116 3.44 -15.24 9.32
C MET A 116 3.93 -15.13 7.86
N ASN A 117 3.74 -13.97 7.22
CA ASN A 117 4.24 -13.71 5.87
C ASN A 117 5.77 -13.74 5.83
N SER A 118 6.47 -13.13 6.80
CA SER A 118 7.93 -13.18 6.89
C SER A 118 8.44 -14.62 7.06
N HIS A 119 7.74 -15.45 7.84
CA HIS A 119 8.08 -16.88 7.99
C HIS A 119 7.88 -17.64 6.68
N LYS A 120 6.74 -17.48 6.01
CA LYS A 120 6.48 -18.11 4.71
C LYS A 120 7.53 -17.72 3.67
N LYS A 121 7.95 -16.45 3.67
CA LYS A 121 9.02 -15.95 2.79
C LYS A 121 10.37 -16.60 3.11
N ALA A 122 10.73 -16.72 4.39
CA ALA A 122 11.96 -17.39 4.80
C ALA A 122 11.95 -18.88 4.41
N GLU A 123 10.83 -19.57 4.56
CA GLU A 123 10.66 -20.97 4.15
C GLU A 123 10.77 -21.13 2.63
N SER A 124 10.12 -20.26 1.85
CA SER A 124 10.21 -20.29 0.38
C SER A 124 11.65 -20.03 -0.10
N ALA A 125 12.33 -19.05 0.49
CA ALA A 125 13.72 -18.74 0.14
C ALA A 125 14.68 -19.92 0.43
N VAL A 126 14.45 -20.64 1.53
CA VAL A 126 15.19 -21.86 1.86
C VAL A 126 14.87 -22.98 0.85
N GLY A 127 13.58 -23.14 0.50
CA GLY A 127 13.13 -24.10 -0.51
C GLY A 127 13.73 -23.86 -1.90
N ASP A 128 13.82 -22.60 -2.32
CA ASP A 128 14.42 -22.20 -3.60
C ASP A 128 15.94 -22.33 -3.61
N GLY A 129 16.59 -22.12 -2.46
CA GLY A 129 18.02 -22.42 -2.28
C GLY A 129 18.31 -23.91 -2.42
N LEU A 130 17.49 -24.76 -1.79
CA LEU A 130 17.58 -26.22 -1.89
C LEU A 130 17.25 -26.73 -3.30
N ARG A 131 16.22 -26.19 -3.96
CA ARG A 131 15.90 -26.52 -5.35
C ARG A 131 17.03 -26.13 -6.29
N ARG A 132 17.60 -24.93 -6.16
CA ARG A 132 18.75 -24.49 -6.96
C ARG A 132 19.96 -25.40 -6.77
N ALA A 133 20.26 -25.81 -5.53
CA ALA A 133 21.33 -26.76 -5.23
C ALA A 133 21.10 -28.15 -5.85
N PHE A 134 19.85 -28.61 -5.94
CA PHE A 134 19.50 -29.87 -6.60
C PHE A 134 19.50 -29.79 -8.13
N THR A 135 19.08 -28.66 -8.72
CA THR A 135 19.07 -28.47 -10.18
C THR A 135 20.45 -28.21 -10.78
N SER A 136 21.46 -27.85 -9.97
CA SER A 136 22.87 -27.84 -10.39
C SER A 136 23.53 -29.23 -10.47
N GLY A 137 22.81 -30.30 -10.09
CA GLY A 137 23.19 -31.69 -10.33
C GLY A 137 22.46 -32.25 -11.56
N GLY A 138 23.21 -32.93 -12.44
CA GLY A 138 22.78 -33.41 -13.76
C GLY A 138 21.41 -34.09 -13.81
N GLY A 139 20.63 -33.72 -14.82
CA GLY A 139 19.19 -33.92 -14.85
C GLY A 139 18.68 -35.34 -15.01
N LEU A 140 17.41 -35.49 -14.68
CA LEU A 140 16.52 -36.55 -15.15
C LEU A 140 15.19 -35.89 -15.52
N GLY A 141 14.84 -35.99 -16.80
CA GLY A 141 13.69 -35.33 -17.40
C GLY A 141 12.36 -35.92 -16.91
N PHE A 142 11.45 -35.04 -16.49
CA PHE A 142 10.04 -35.34 -16.33
C PHE A 142 9.22 -34.23 -16.98
N SER A 143 8.40 -34.61 -17.97
CA SER A 143 7.41 -33.73 -18.60
C SER A 143 6.13 -33.73 -17.77
N PRO A 144 5.53 -32.56 -17.48
CA PRO A 144 4.24 -32.50 -16.80
C PRO A 144 3.06 -32.75 -17.77
N PRO A 145 1.93 -33.31 -17.28
CA PRO A 145 0.76 -33.60 -18.10
C PRO A 145 -0.12 -32.37 -18.33
N LYS A 146 -0.84 -32.39 -19.47
CA LYS A 146 -1.82 -31.39 -19.91
C LYS A 146 -3.06 -31.34 -18.98
N VAL A 147 -3.56 -30.14 -18.73
CA VAL A 147 -4.84 -29.87 -18.05
C VAL A 147 -5.87 -29.38 -19.08
N PRO A 148 -7.14 -29.84 -19.04
CA PRO A 148 -8.18 -29.37 -19.97
C PRO A 148 -8.97 -28.16 -19.45
N GLU A 149 -9.54 -27.45 -20.44
CA GLU A 149 -10.48 -26.32 -20.33
C GLU A 149 -11.80 -26.70 -19.63
N SER A 150 -12.36 -25.79 -18.82
CA SER A 150 -13.64 -25.12 -19.11
C SER A 150 -14.16 -24.33 -17.89
N VAL A 151 -14.68 -23.14 -18.19
CA VAL A 151 -15.22 -22.13 -17.29
C VAL A 151 -16.73 -22.35 -17.07
N SER A 152 -17.23 -22.08 -15.86
CA SER A 152 -18.62 -21.70 -15.61
C SER A 152 -18.69 -20.88 -14.30
N LEU A 153 -19.21 -19.65 -14.36
CA LEU A 153 -19.53 -18.85 -13.17
C LEU A 153 -21.05 -18.69 -13.04
N PRO A 154 -21.65 -19.10 -11.91
CA PRO A 154 -22.96 -18.61 -11.48
C PRO A 154 -22.86 -17.92 -10.11
N GLY A 155 -23.47 -16.74 -9.97
CA GLY A 155 -23.74 -16.16 -8.66
C GLY A 155 -23.87 -14.65 -8.63
N GLY A 156 -25.10 -14.14 -8.83
CA GLY A 156 -25.44 -12.73 -8.61
C GLY A 156 -25.44 -12.38 -7.11
N GLY A 157 -24.26 -12.14 -6.55
CA GLY A 157 -24.10 -11.41 -5.30
C GLY A 157 -24.27 -9.91 -5.56
N VAL A 158 -24.87 -9.19 -4.62
CA VAL A 158 -24.85 -7.71 -4.62
C VAL A 158 -23.38 -7.30 -4.52
N LEU A 159 -22.80 -6.82 -5.63
CA LEU A 159 -21.43 -6.32 -5.65
C LEU A 159 -21.34 -5.16 -4.65
N GLU A 160 -20.61 -5.36 -3.55
CA GLU A 160 -20.26 -4.27 -2.65
C GLU A 160 -19.49 -3.23 -3.46
N HIS A 161 -20.01 -2.00 -3.45
CA HIS A 161 -19.47 -0.92 -4.24
C HIS A 161 -18.27 -0.30 -3.50
N ASN A 162 -17.06 -0.64 -3.94
CA ASN A 162 -15.78 -0.27 -3.31
C ASN A 162 -15.26 1.11 -3.72
N ALA A 163 -16.15 2.04 -4.11
CA ALA A 163 -15.75 3.36 -4.64
C ALA A 163 -15.72 4.51 -3.61
N GLY A 164 -15.79 4.21 -2.31
CA GLY A 164 -15.78 5.23 -1.25
C GLY A 164 -14.51 6.11 -1.23
N TRP A 165 -13.44 5.68 -1.90
CA TRP A 165 -12.20 6.48 -2.04
C TRP A 165 -12.42 7.80 -2.79
N ALA A 166 -13.42 7.85 -3.68
CA ALA A 166 -13.72 9.01 -4.52
C ALA A 166 -14.46 10.13 -3.77
N ASP A 167 -15.03 9.84 -2.59
CA ASP A 167 -15.86 10.78 -1.85
C ASP A 167 -15.08 12.04 -1.46
N GLY A 168 -15.59 13.19 -1.88
CA GLY A 168 -15.00 14.50 -1.60
C GLY A 168 -13.80 14.88 -2.48
N LEU A 169 -13.48 14.09 -3.52
CA LEU A 169 -12.55 14.49 -4.58
C LEU A 169 -13.29 15.14 -5.75
N SER A 170 -12.68 16.15 -6.37
CA SER A 170 -13.15 16.66 -7.67
C SER A 170 -13.03 15.58 -8.74
N GLN A 171 -13.81 15.66 -9.82
CA GLN A 171 -13.75 14.65 -10.89
C GLN A 171 -12.34 14.51 -11.48
N GLN A 172 -11.64 15.64 -11.65
CA GLN A 172 -10.26 15.67 -12.12
C GLN A 172 -9.30 14.97 -11.15
N ASP A 173 -9.45 15.24 -9.84
CA ASP A 173 -8.64 14.57 -8.81
C ASP A 173 -8.94 13.08 -8.72
N GLN A 174 -10.18 12.64 -9.00
CA GLN A 174 -10.51 11.22 -9.02
C GLN A 174 -9.76 10.47 -10.14
N TYR A 175 -9.67 11.06 -11.34
CA TYR A 175 -8.91 10.47 -12.44
C TYR A 175 -7.42 10.41 -12.13
N GLU A 176 -6.87 11.49 -11.58
CA GLU A 176 -5.46 11.54 -11.18
C GLU A 176 -5.16 10.54 -10.05
N TRP A 177 -6.02 10.48 -9.02
CA TRP A 177 -5.93 9.50 -7.93
C TRP A 177 -5.90 8.07 -8.47
N PHE A 178 -6.81 7.74 -9.39
CA PHE A 178 -6.88 6.41 -9.99
C PHE A 178 -5.60 6.05 -10.77
N CYS A 179 -5.03 6.99 -11.53
CA CYS A 179 -3.75 6.79 -12.22
C CYS A 179 -2.59 6.62 -11.22
N ASN A 180 -2.57 7.42 -10.14
CA ASN A 180 -1.57 7.31 -9.09
C ASN A 180 -1.67 6.00 -8.31
N CYS A 181 -2.86 5.42 -8.16
CA CYS A 181 -3.03 4.08 -7.58
C CYS A 181 -2.32 3.01 -8.42
N TYR A 182 -2.44 3.08 -9.75
CA TYR A 182 -1.72 2.19 -10.65
C TYR A 182 -0.21 2.36 -10.52
N MET A 183 0.30 3.60 -10.59
CA MET A 183 1.75 3.83 -10.52
C MET A 183 2.34 3.43 -9.15
N MET A 184 1.62 3.71 -8.06
CA MET A 184 1.98 3.26 -6.71
C MET A 184 2.00 1.73 -6.61
N ARG A 185 1.13 1.03 -7.35
CA ARG A 185 1.17 -0.43 -7.40
C ARG A 185 2.42 -0.93 -8.13
N CYS A 186 2.78 -0.31 -9.26
CA CYS A 186 4.03 -0.64 -9.96
C CYS A 186 5.26 -0.44 -9.05
N ASP A 187 5.29 0.64 -8.26
CA ASP A 187 6.33 0.90 -7.26
C ASP A 187 6.36 -0.20 -6.18
N ASP A 188 5.19 -0.54 -5.62
CA ASP A 188 5.09 -1.56 -4.59
C ASP A 188 5.46 -2.97 -5.11
N ASP A 189 5.07 -3.33 -6.34
CA ASP A 189 5.43 -4.61 -6.94
C ASP A 189 6.94 -4.69 -7.28
N TYR A 190 7.56 -3.55 -7.62
CA TYR A 190 9.01 -3.45 -7.74
C TYR A 190 9.72 -3.64 -6.39
N LEU A 191 9.31 -2.90 -5.35
CA LEU A 191 9.97 -2.91 -4.04
C LEU A 191 9.67 -4.16 -3.21
N TYR A 192 8.42 -4.61 -3.21
CA TYR A 192 7.90 -5.66 -2.32
C TYR A 192 7.48 -6.94 -3.06
N GLY A 193 7.06 -6.83 -4.32
CA GLY A 193 6.63 -7.94 -5.18
C GLY A 193 7.76 -8.82 -5.73
N GLY A 194 9.00 -8.69 -5.22
CA GLY A 194 10.14 -9.48 -5.66
C GLY A 194 10.82 -8.95 -6.92
N CYS A 195 10.88 -7.62 -7.07
CA CYS A 195 11.42 -6.94 -8.25
C CYS A 195 10.62 -7.24 -9.52
N TYR A 196 9.29 -7.28 -9.40
CA TYR A 196 8.43 -7.41 -10.58
C TYR A 196 8.46 -6.08 -11.35
N LEU A 197 9.23 -6.04 -12.43
CA LEU A 197 9.37 -4.86 -13.29
C LEU A 197 8.22 -4.84 -14.30
N HIS A 198 7.35 -3.84 -14.20
CA HIS A 198 6.28 -3.58 -15.16
C HIS A 198 5.91 -2.09 -15.17
N GLY A 199 5.02 -1.70 -16.11
CA GLY A 199 4.62 -0.31 -16.27
C GLY A 199 5.83 0.62 -16.48
N PRO A 200 5.92 1.75 -15.77
CA PRO A 200 7.03 2.70 -15.92
C PRO A 200 8.36 2.23 -15.29
N TYR A 201 8.37 1.13 -14.53
CA TYR A 201 9.59 0.60 -13.88
C TYR A 201 10.34 -0.42 -14.74
N ASP A 202 9.72 -0.95 -15.80
CA ASP A 202 10.41 -1.77 -16.78
C ASP A 202 11.16 -0.88 -17.79
N GLY A 203 12.49 -0.93 -17.78
CA GLY A 203 13.34 -0.13 -18.66
C GLY A 203 13.12 -0.38 -20.15
N GLU A 204 12.59 -1.54 -20.52
CA GLU A 204 12.26 -1.89 -21.90
C GLU A 204 10.81 -1.51 -22.27
N ALA A 205 9.99 -1.03 -21.32
CA ALA A 205 8.56 -0.82 -21.52
C ALA A 205 8.26 0.25 -22.56
N THR A 206 7.58 -0.10 -23.65
CA THR A 206 7.11 0.86 -24.67
C THR A 206 5.83 1.56 -24.21
N GLY A 207 5.47 2.68 -24.85
CA GLY A 207 4.16 3.31 -24.60
C GLY A 207 2.98 2.35 -24.81
N ARG A 208 3.13 1.39 -25.73
CA ARG A 208 2.16 0.32 -25.95
C ARG A 208 2.12 -0.69 -24.79
N SER A 209 3.26 -1.16 -24.28
CA SER A 209 3.27 -2.13 -23.18
C SER A 209 2.78 -1.50 -21.87
N ILE A 210 3.09 -0.22 -21.61
CA ILE A 210 2.51 0.54 -20.49
C ILE A 210 0.99 0.63 -20.63
N ALA A 211 0.48 0.92 -21.83
CA ALA A 211 -0.97 0.94 -22.06
C ALA A 211 -1.62 -0.43 -21.85
N VAL A 212 -0.96 -1.53 -22.24
CA VAL A 212 -1.45 -2.89 -21.99
C VAL A 212 -1.53 -3.18 -20.48
N ASP A 213 -0.48 -2.84 -19.74
CA ASP A 213 -0.42 -3.04 -18.30
C ASP A 213 -1.50 -2.23 -17.56
N PHE A 214 -1.64 -0.95 -17.93
CA PHE A 214 -2.68 -0.08 -17.39
C PHE A 214 -4.10 -0.54 -17.77
N LEU A 215 -4.29 -1.16 -18.95
CA LEU A 215 -5.57 -1.75 -19.34
C LEU A 215 -5.97 -2.90 -18.41
N ALA A 216 -5.03 -3.77 -18.03
CA ALA A 216 -5.30 -4.84 -17.07
C ALA A 216 -5.79 -4.27 -15.73
N PHE A 217 -5.15 -3.21 -15.24
CA PHE A 217 -5.58 -2.47 -14.05
C PHE A 217 -7.01 -1.92 -14.18
N CYS A 218 -7.34 -1.29 -15.32
CA CYS A 218 -8.68 -0.74 -15.57
C CYS A 218 -9.75 -1.84 -15.62
N LEU A 219 -9.46 -2.98 -16.25
CA LEU A 219 -10.37 -4.12 -16.32
C LEU A 219 -10.66 -4.70 -14.93
N LEU A 220 -9.63 -4.83 -14.10
CA LEU A 220 -9.75 -5.24 -12.70
C LEU A 220 -10.61 -4.27 -11.89
N ALA A 221 -10.41 -2.97 -12.05
CA ALA A 221 -11.16 -1.97 -11.31
C ALA A 221 -12.67 -2.03 -11.61
N VAL A 222 -13.05 -2.35 -12.86
CA VAL A 222 -14.44 -2.60 -13.23
C VAL A 222 -14.97 -3.88 -12.60
N ARG A 223 -14.21 -4.98 -12.66
CA ARG A 223 -14.63 -6.28 -12.08
C ARG A 223 -14.83 -6.21 -10.58
N ASN A 224 -13.97 -5.47 -9.88
CA ASN A 224 -13.99 -5.35 -8.42
C ASN A 224 -14.84 -4.17 -7.90
N GLY A 225 -15.62 -3.52 -8.78
CA GLY A 225 -16.56 -2.47 -8.39
C GLY A 225 -15.91 -1.25 -7.75
N VAL A 226 -14.67 -0.93 -8.13
CA VAL A 226 -13.88 0.17 -7.55
C VAL A 226 -14.21 1.51 -8.22
N ILE A 227 -14.77 1.48 -9.42
CA ILE A 227 -15.10 2.68 -10.20
C ILE A 227 -16.39 3.33 -9.67
N PRO A 228 -16.38 4.64 -9.37
CA PRO A 228 -17.56 5.32 -8.86
C PRO A 228 -18.66 5.39 -9.93
N LEU A 229 -19.77 4.69 -9.70
CA LEU A 229 -20.92 4.70 -10.63
C LEU A 229 -21.72 6.01 -10.58
N VAL A 230 -21.70 6.71 -9.44
CA VAL A 230 -22.54 7.88 -9.18
C VAL A 230 -21.69 9.02 -8.62
N ALA A 231 -20.86 9.63 -9.46
CA ALA A 231 -20.31 10.93 -9.09
C ALA A 231 -21.48 11.94 -9.04
N LYS A 232 -21.59 12.72 -7.95
CA LYS A 232 -22.67 13.69 -7.70
C LYS A 232 -22.89 14.69 -8.85
N GLU A 233 -21.94 14.81 -9.77
CA GLU A 233 -22.06 15.53 -11.03
C GLU A 233 -21.30 14.74 -12.12
N GLY A 234 -21.98 14.24 -13.17
CA GLY A 234 -21.34 13.80 -14.42
C GLY A 234 -20.99 12.32 -14.60
N GLY A 235 -20.92 11.51 -13.54
CA GLY A 235 -20.52 10.09 -13.64
C GLY A 235 -19.08 9.87 -14.11
N TRP A 236 -18.57 8.64 -14.00
CA TRP A 236 -17.21 8.31 -14.43
C TRP A 236 -17.08 8.30 -15.95
N SER A 237 -16.17 9.11 -16.51
CA SER A 237 -15.83 9.09 -17.93
C SER A 237 -14.47 8.45 -18.15
N TRP A 238 -14.45 7.27 -18.75
CA TRP A 238 -13.21 6.59 -19.12
C TRP A 238 -12.36 7.39 -20.12
N SER A 239 -12.98 8.06 -21.10
CA SER A 239 -12.23 8.85 -22.08
C SER A 239 -11.48 10.00 -21.41
N GLU A 240 -12.12 10.71 -20.48
CA GLU A 240 -11.46 11.77 -19.69
C GLU A 240 -10.37 11.19 -18.77
N CYS A 241 -10.63 10.06 -18.13
CA CYS A 241 -9.64 9.35 -17.33
C CYS A 241 -8.40 8.96 -18.16
N LEU A 242 -8.57 8.51 -19.40
CA LEU A 242 -7.47 8.11 -20.28
C LEU A 242 -6.66 9.32 -20.78
N LEU A 243 -7.29 10.48 -20.97
CA LEU A 243 -6.58 11.74 -21.23
C LEU A 243 -5.70 12.15 -20.05
N VAL A 244 -6.19 11.95 -18.82
CA VAL A 244 -5.41 12.15 -17.59
C VAL A 244 -4.30 11.11 -17.48
N ALA A 245 -4.58 9.83 -17.77
CA ALA A 245 -3.59 8.76 -17.74
C ALA A 245 -2.39 9.06 -18.65
N GLY A 246 -2.62 9.57 -19.86
CA GLY A 246 -1.55 9.98 -20.79
C GLY A 246 -0.60 11.03 -20.19
N ARG A 247 -1.00 11.74 -19.14
CA ARG A 247 -0.12 12.67 -18.41
C ARG A 247 0.75 12.01 -17.36
N PHE A 248 0.31 10.90 -16.77
CA PHE A 248 0.91 10.36 -15.54
C PHE A 248 1.52 8.97 -15.70
N VAL A 249 0.82 7.99 -16.29
CA VAL A 249 1.12 6.54 -16.13
C VAL A 249 2.46 6.07 -16.72
N CYS A 250 3.17 6.93 -17.44
CA CYS A 250 4.52 6.67 -17.95
C CYS A 250 5.65 7.12 -17.02
N TYR A 251 5.34 7.68 -15.85
CA TYR A 251 6.33 8.15 -14.90
C TYR A 251 6.37 7.28 -13.65
N ALA A 252 7.55 7.12 -13.06
CA ALA A 252 7.68 6.58 -11.72
C ALA A 252 6.92 7.49 -10.75
N PHE A 253 6.32 6.89 -9.72
CA PHE A 253 5.53 7.60 -8.73
C PHE A 253 5.74 6.96 -7.37
N GLU A 254 6.64 7.57 -6.61
CA GLU A 254 7.07 7.04 -5.33
C GLU A 254 6.19 7.55 -4.19
N LYS A 255 6.41 6.99 -3.00
CA LYS A 255 5.73 7.42 -1.78
C LYS A 255 5.88 8.93 -1.51
N SER A 256 7.02 9.53 -1.80
CA SER A 256 7.24 10.97 -1.61
C SER A 256 6.34 11.82 -2.50
N ASP A 257 6.14 11.42 -3.75
CA ASP A 257 5.27 12.13 -4.71
C ASP A 257 3.83 12.07 -4.24
N ALA A 258 3.40 10.91 -3.74
CA ALA A 258 2.09 10.74 -3.13
C ALA A 258 1.89 11.63 -1.90
N GLN A 259 2.91 11.73 -1.04
CA GLN A 259 2.85 12.60 0.14
C GLN A 259 2.81 14.08 -0.24
N GLU A 260 3.58 14.50 -1.26
CA GLU A 260 3.54 15.87 -1.75
C GLU A 260 2.18 16.23 -2.33
N ARG A 261 1.63 15.37 -3.20
CA ARG A 261 0.38 15.62 -3.91
C ARG A 261 -0.89 15.46 -3.06
N TRP A 262 -0.88 14.49 -2.15
CA TRP A 262 -2.07 14.09 -1.37
C TRP A 262 -1.92 14.31 0.14
N GLY A 263 -0.79 14.85 0.59
CA GLY A 263 -0.53 15.28 1.96
C GLY A 263 -0.12 14.15 2.91
N SER A 264 -0.94 13.11 3.03
CA SER A 264 -0.68 12.00 3.96
C SER A 264 -1.06 10.65 3.34
N GLU A 265 -0.20 10.15 2.45
CA GLU A 265 -0.26 8.75 2.05
C GLU A 265 0.26 7.91 3.22
N ASN A 266 -0.66 7.20 3.87
CA ASN A 266 -0.34 6.25 4.93
C ASN A 266 -1.15 4.98 4.68
N VAL A 267 -0.48 3.82 4.72
CA VAL A 267 -1.10 2.50 4.58
C VAL A 267 -2.23 2.30 5.59
N PHE A 268 -2.15 2.98 6.74
CA PHE A 268 -3.17 2.94 7.80
C PHE A 268 -4.27 4.00 7.69
N ALA A 269 -4.25 4.86 6.68
CA ALA A 269 -5.28 5.88 6.49
C ALA A 269 -6.71 5.27 6.46
N PRO A 270 -6.97 4.12 5.79
CA PRO A 270 -8.29 3.49 5.81
C PRO A 270 -8.77 3.11 7.21
N MET A 271 -7.88 2.65 8.09
CA MET A 271 -8.22 2.31 9.49
C MET A 271 -8.60 3.54 10.33
N MET A 272 -8.21 4.73 9.90
CA MET A 272 -8.49 5.99 10.59
C MET A 272 -9.55 6.83 9.87
N GLY A 273 -10.28 6.24 8.92
CA GLY A 273 -11.30 6.93 8.12
C GLY A 273 -10.76 7.86 7.03
N GLY A 274 -9.48 7.72 6.67
CA GLY A 274 -8.84 8.40 5.54
C GLY A 274 -8.77 7.52 4.28
N ARG A 275 -8.19 8.07 3.21
CA ARG A 275 -7.96 7.38 1.93
C ARG A 275 -6.47 7.05 1.74
N SER A 276 -6.18 5.94 1.06
CA SER A 276 -4.81 5.51 0.71
C SER A 276 -4.78 5.02 -0.73
N LEU A 277 -3.76 5.44 -1.49
CA LEU A 277 -3.55 4.98 -2.86
C LEU A 277 -3.30 3.48 -2.89
N ARG A 278 -2.43 2.97 -2.02
CA ARG A 278 -2.16 1.54 -1.86
C ARG A 278 -3.40 0.74 -1.55
N HIS A 279 -4.19 1.20 -0.58
CA HIS A 279 -5.43 0.50 -0.26
C HIS A 279 -6.41 0.48 -1.44
N THR A 280 -6.53 1.59 -2.18
CA THR A 280 -7.36 1.65 -3.38
C THR A 280 -6.83 0.69 -4.47
N ALA A 281 -5.51 0.63 -4.67
CA ALA A 281 -4.89 -0.31 -5.60
C ALA A 281 -5.11 -1.77 -5.18
N GLN A 282 -5.05 -2.08 -3.89
CA GLN A 282 -5.39 -3.41 -3.36
C GLN A 282 -6.85 -3.77 -3.63
N LEU A 283 -7.79 -2.82 -3.51
CA LEU A 283 -9.19 -3.04 -3.90
C LEU A 283 -9.31 -3.32 -5.41
N VAL A 284 -8.50 -2.66 -6.24
CA VAL A 284 -8.47 -2.94 -7.69
C VAL A 284 -7.95 -4.35 -7.97
N TYR A 285 -6.82 -4.77 -7.40
CA TYR A 285 -6.27 -6.11 -7.67
C TYR A 285 -6.99 -7.24 -6.94
N GLY A 286 -7.69 -6.93 -5.85
CA GLY A 286 -8.26 -7.92 -4.94
C GLY A 286 -7.21 -8.62 -4.07
N ASN A 287 -5.96 -8.13 -4.04
CA ASN A 287 -4.85 -8.71 -3.27
C ASN A 287 -3.89 -7.63 -2.73
N SER A 288 -3.06 -8.02 -1.75
CA SER A 288 -1.95 -7.19 -1.27
C SER A 288 -0.78 -7.17 -2.27
N ALA A 289 0.03 -6.12 -2.27
CA ALA A 289 1.30 -6.08 -3.01
C ALA A 289 2.35 -7.07 -2.48
N GLU A 290 2.17 -7.55 -1.24
CA GLU A 290 3.02 -8.59 -0.65
C GLU A 290 2.63 -10.01 -1.11
N GLU A 291 1.46 -10.18 -1.73
CA GLU A 291 1.02 -11.48 -2.25
C GLU A 291 1.69 -11.75 -3.59
N GLN A 292 2.60 -12.73 -3.60
CA GLN A 292 3.41 -13.07 -4.78
C GLN A 292 2.64 -13.74 -5.91
N GLU A 293 1.47 -14.32 -5.62
CA GLU A 293 0.66 -15.01 -6.62
C GLU A 293 -0.44 -14.06 -7.12
N ALA A 294 -0.41 -13.78 -8.42
CA ALA A 294 -1.49 -13.06 -9.07
C ALA A 294 -2.78 -13.87 -8.96
N SER A 295 -3.87 -13.22 -8.55
CA SER A 295 -5.20 -13.83 -8.54
C SER A 295 -5.61 -14.27 -9.95
N ASP A 296 -6.50 -15.27 -10.03
CA ASP A 296 -7.05 -15.71 -11.32
C ASP A 296 -7.66 -14.52 -12.09
N ASP A 297 -8.30 -13.59 -11.38
CA ASP A 297 -8.85 -12.37 -11.99
C ASP A 297 -7.76 -11.46 -12.56
N ALA A 298 -6.63 -11.29 -11.86
CA ALA A 298 -5.50 -10.51 -12.35
C ALA A 298 -4.87 -11.16 -13.59
N GLN A 299 -4.68 -12.48 -13.58
CA GLN A 299 -4.18 -13.22 -14.74
C GLN A 299 -5.14 -13.11 -15.94
N ASN A 300 -6.45 -13.23 -15.69
CA ASN A 300 -7.48 -13.07 -16.72
C ASN A 300 -7.53 -11.65 -17.27
N ALA A 301 -7.34 -10.63 -16.43
CA ALA A 301 -7.29 -9.23 -16.89
C ALA A 301 -6.04 -8.98 -17.76
N GLN A 302 -4.89 -9.53 -17.37
CA GLN A 302 -3.66 -9.44 -18.15
C GLN A 302 -3.79 -10.14 -19.50
N ALA A 303 -4.36 -11.34 -19.53
CA ALA A 303 -4.60 -12.08 -20.77
C ALA A 303 -5.57 -11.33 -21.71
N GLU A 304 -6.61 -10.70 -21.17
CA GLU A 304 -7.48 -9.82 -21.96
C GLU A 304 -6.73 -8.59 -22.50
N ALA A 305 -5.96 -7.90 -21.67
CA ALA A 305 -5.19 -6.75 -22.11
C ALA A 305 -4.19 -7.11 -23.22
N GLN A 306 -3.56 -8.27 -23.11
CA GLN A 306 -2.68 -8.81 -24.15
C GLN A 306 -3.44 -9.12 -25.45
N ALA A 307 -4.62 -9.73 -25.37
CA ALA A 307 -5.46 -9.99 -26.53
C ALA A 307 -5.92 -8.70 -27.23
N TRP A 308 -6.08 -7.59 -26.48
CA TRP A 308 -6.30 -6.27 -27.08
C TRP A 308 -5.06 -5.79 -27.84
N ALA A 309 -3.87 -6.00 -27.29
CA ALA A 309 -2.61 -5.67 -27.96
C ALA A 309 -2.49 -6.38 -29.32
N GLU A 310 -2.99 -7.62 -29.40
CA GLU A 310 -3.06 -8.48 -30.59
C GLU A 310 -4.21 -8.14 -31.56
N GLY A 311 -5.00 -7.11 -31.25
CA GLY A 311 -6.02 -6.57 -32.15
C GLY A 311 -7.47 -6.83 -31.75
N ARG A 312 -7.75 -7.49 -30.61
CA ARG A 312 -9.13 -7.70 -30.13
C ARG A 312 -9.73 -6.43 -29.52
N LYS A 313 -10.17 -5.50 -30.36
CA LYS A 313 -10.69 -4.18 -29.97
C LYS A 313 -11.94 -4.19 -29.08
N SER A 314 -12.69 -5.30 -29.01
CA SER A 314 -13.90 -5.37 -28.17
C SER A 314 -13.62 -5.34 -26.67
N ILE A 315 -12.40 -5.69 -26.23
CA ILE A 315 -12.03 -5.77 -24.81
C ILE A 315 -12.14 -4.41 -24.12
N VAL A 316 -11.77 -3.34 -24.83
CA VAL A 316 -11.75 -1.98 -24.28
C VAL A 316 -13.11 -1.30 -24.28
N ALA A 317 -14.17 -1.94 -24.82
CA ALA A 317 -15.50 -1.32 -24.93
C ALA A 317 -16.07 -0.88 -23.57
N ARG A 318 -15.75 -1.62 -22.49
CA ARG A 318 -16.18 -1.30 -21.12
C ARG A 318 -15.31 -0.28 -20.38
N VAL A 319 -14.17 0.10 -20.97
CA VAL A 319 -13.16 0.98 -20.36
C VAL A 319 -12.74 2.07 -21.35
N GLY A 320 -13.71 2.79 -21.94
CA GLY A 320 -13.46 3.97 -22.78
C GLY A 320 -13.47 3.74 -24.28
N GLY A 321 -13.45 2.48 -24.74
CA GLY A 321 -13.54 2.13 -26.15
C GLY A 321 -12.24 2.37 -26.94
N ALA A 322 -12.18 1.81 -28.14
CA ALA A 322 -10.94 1.72 -28.93
C ALA A 322 -10.29 3.09 -29.22
N THR A 323 -11.09 4.11 -29.56
CA THR A 323 -10.58 5.45 -29.90
C THR A 323 -9.80 6.09 -28.76
N ALA A 324 -10.30 6.01 -27.52
CA ALA A 324 -9.62 6.62 -26.38
C ALA A 324 -8.29 5.90 -26.06
N TRP A 325 -8.24 4.58 -26.22
CA TRP A 325 -7.02 3.79 -26.06
C TRP A 325 -6.00 4.03 -27.17
N ASP A 326 -6.46 4.18 -28.42
CA ASP A 326 -5.59 4.51 -29.55
C ASP A 326 -4.91 5.89 -29.31
N GLU A 327 -5.65 6.87 -28.78
CA GLU A 327 -5.10 8.20 -28.41
C GLU A 327 -4.13 8.13 -27.22
N LEU A 328 -4.43 7.32 -26.20
CA LEU A 328 -3.52 7.08 -25.09
C LEU A 328 -2.20 6.48 -25.57
N VAL A 329 -2.24 5.42 -26.39
CA VAL A 329 -1.03 4.77 -26.93
C VAL A 329 -0.18 5.76 -27.71
N LYS A 330 -0.80 6.60 -28.54
CA LYS A 330 -0.11 7.66 -29.27
C LYS A 330 0.58 8.65 -28.32
N THR A 331 -0.15 9.14 -27.31
CA THR A 331 0.39 10.07 -26.30
C THR A 331 1.58 9.47 -25.54
N LEU A 332 1.50 8.20 -25.16
CA LEU A 332 2.59 7.51 -24.43
C LEU A 332 3.81 7.25 -25.34
N ALA A 333 3.59 6.98 -26.63
CA ALA A 333 4.67 6.81 -27.60
C ALA A 333 5.48 8.11 -27.78
N GLU A 334 4.79 9.24 -27.95
CA GLU A 334 5.43 10.57 -28.08
C GLU A 334 6.26 10.95 -26.86
N LYS A 335 5.84 10.53 -25.67
CA LYS A 335 6.56 10.81 -24.43
C LYS A 335 7.81 9.96 -24.22
N LYS A 336 7.79 8.68 -24.61
CA LYS A 336 8.97 7.81 -24.46
C LYS A 336 10.11 8.21 -25.41
N GLU A 337 9.77 8.81 -26.55
CA GLU A 337 10.77 9.36 -27.48
C GLU A 337 11.38 10.68 -26.99
N CYS A 338 10.91 11.24 -25.87
CA CYS A 338 11.49 12.45 -25.29
C CYS A 338 12.70 12.07 -24.40
N PRO A 339 13.94 12.42 -24.80
CA PRO A 339 15.18 11.94 -24.16
C PRO A 339 15.50 12.62 -22.80
N LEU A 340 14.49 13.15 -22.11
CA LEU A 340 14.63 13.86 -20.83
C LEU A 340 14.51 12.94 -19.61
N PHE A 341 14.57 11.62 -19.82
CA PHE A 341 14.57 10.60 -18.76
C PHE A 341 15.72 9.63 -18.97
#